data_AF-A0A2P9DU69-F1
#
_entry.id   AF-A0A2P9DU69-F1
#
_cell.length_a   1.000
_cell.length_b   1.000
_cell.length_c   1.000
_cell.angle_alpha   90.00
_cell.angle_beta   90.00
_cell.angle_gamma   90.00
#
_symmetry.space_group_name_H-M   'P 1'
#
loop_
_entity.id
_entity.type
_entity.pdbx_description
1 polymer ?
#
loop_
_entity_poly.entity_id
_entity_poly.type
_entity_poly.pdbx_seq_one_letter_code
_entity_poly.pdbx_strand_id
1 'polypeptide(L)'
;MNQKWKTLIISLLTPSSIISGIALIVLWGYFSRLGRLDIFFDVMNIKSILVLVCCATILSLAMIVFIFFITSFFIPVVIPQDINNLPAYNKIQGNFLSVMMLSGMFPMAFIYVLYCAFDFDQNVKDNSGWLSIASMGVLIAVILAIVNKRYLEYDLSFKNNRMKLLRRVQIYLVIPLSIALLVHLQLIPLEIVFSNIATSDKSVNFKVIAELAFMSYFIFLLTMLPGVIYLKMNPQHKFSKRISYSFIASLMLLLIISTQITVLPVIFTHSVIKLSGISDFKIHSYIIKTSEYPEEFFSNAAWDKKI
;
A
#
# COMPACT_ATOMS: atom_id res chain seq x y z
N MET A 1 4.83 38.86 12.92
CA MET A 1 3.70 38.11 13.52
C MET A 1 3.70 38.35 15.03
N ASN A 2 2.65 38.96 15.58
CA ASN A 2 2.60 39.47 16.97
C ASN A 2 2.75 38.33 18.00
N GLN A 3 3.45 38.57 19.10
CA GLN A 3 3.79 37.56 20.11
C GLN A 3 2.53 36.93 20.74
N LYS A 4 1.46 37.72 20.92
CA LYS A 4 0.13 37.26 21.36
C LYS A 4 -0.52 36.25 20.41
N TRP A 5 -0.37 36.44 19.09
CA TRP A 5 -0.88 35.51 18.08
C TRP A 5 -0.11 34.19 18.10
N LYS A 6 1.21 34.21 18.32
CA LYS A 6 1.99 32.98 18.54
C LYS A 6 1.52 32.22 19.76
N THR A 7 1.30 32.90 20.90
CA THR A 7 0.86 32.24 22.14
C THR A 7 -0.54 31.64 22.01
N LEU A 8 -1.46 32.32 21.32
CA LEU A 8 -2.81 31.80 21.01
C LEU A 8 -2.76 30.59 20.08
N ILE A 9 -1.96 30.64 19.01
CA ILE A 9 -1.81 29.49 18.10
C ILE A 9 -1.21 28.30 18.85
N ILE A 10 -0.18 28.53 19.69
CA ILE A 10 0.45 27.47 20.48
C ILE A 10 -0.50 26.91 21.55
N SER A 11 -1.35 27.74 22.18
CA SER A 11 -2.35 27.25 23.15
C SER A 11 -3.53 26.54 22.48
N LEU A 12 -3.85 26.88 21.24
CA LEU A 12 -4.87 26.20 20.43
C LEU A 12 -4.34 24.89 19.80
N LEU A 13 -3.03 24.67 19.77
CA LEU A 13 -2.37 23.44 19.30
C LEU A 13 -2.11 22.42 20.42
N THR A 14 -2.96 22.41 21.46
CA THR A 14 -2.88 21.32 22.45
C THR A 14 -3.18 19.97 21.79
N PRO A 15 -2.57 18.85 22.25
CA PRO A 15 -2.86 17.54 21.69
C PRO A 15 -4.35 17.21 21.62
N SER A 16 -5.13 17.66 22.62
CA SER A 16 -6.58 17.47 22.67
C SER A 16 -7.35 18.20 21.57
N SER A 17 -6.95 19.42 21.19
CA SER A 17 -7.63 20.16 20.12
C SER A 17 -7.30 19.58 18.75
N ILE A 18 -6.07 19.08 18.56
CA ILE A 18 -5.66 18.38 17.34
C ILE A 18 -6.46 17.09 17.17
N ILE A 19 -6.58 16.28 18.23
CA ILE A 19 -7.38 15.04 18.25
C ILE A 19 -8.84 15.34 17.88
N SER A 20 -9.43 16.34 18.54
CA SER A 20 -10.81 16.73 18.31
C SER A 20 -11.02 17.25 16.88
N GLY A 21 -10.12 18.10 16.38
CA GLY A 21 -10.19 18.66 15.04
C GLY A 21 -10.10 17.60 13.93
N ILE A 22 -9.18 16.64 14.07
CA ILE A 22 -9.05 15.53 13.11
C ILE A 22 -10.32 14.68 13.09
N ALA A 23 -10.82 14.28 14.28
CA ALA A 23 -12.03 13.48 14.38
C ALA A 23 -13.24 14.21 13.78
N LEU A 24 -13.37 15.52 14.03
CA LEU A 24 -14.47 16.34 13.54
C LEU A 24 -14.45 16.46 12.01
N ILE A 25 -13.28 16.67 11.41
CA ILE A 25 -13.13 16.72 9.94
C ILE A 25 -13.56 15.39 9.29
N VAL A 26 -13.14 14.26 9.86
CA VAL A 26 -13.48 12.93 9.33
C VAL A 26 -14.98 12.65 9.44
N LEU A 27 -15.57 12.90 10.61
CA LEU A 27 -17.00 12.71 10.84
C LEU A 27 -17.83 13.63 9.94
N TRP A 28 -17.47 14.91 9.86
CA TRP A 28 -18.16 15.87 9.01
C TRP A 28 -18.09 15.46 7.54
N GLY A 29 -16.90 15.07 7.05
CA GLY A 29 -16.72 14.62 5.67
C GLY A 29 -17.54 13.37 5.34
N TYR A 30 -17.62 12.42 6.26
CA TYR A 30 -18.43 11.21 6.09
C TYR A 30 -19.94 11.51 6.07
N PHE A 31 -20.46 12.18 7.09
CA PHE A 31 -21.89 12.47 7.22
C PHE A 31 -22.39 13.49 6.20
N SER A 32 -21.57 14.48 5.83
CA SER A 32 -21.88 15.41 4.75
C SER A 32 -22.06 14.69 3.41
N ARG A 33 -21.26 13.64 3.15
CA ARG A 33 -21.38 12.84 1.93
C ARG A 33 -22.62 11.95 1.93
N LEU A 34 -23.04 11.47 3.09
CA LEU A 34 -24.28 10.71 3.24
C LEU A 34 -25.54 11.60 3.25
N GLY A 35 -25.39 12.92 3.28
CA GLY A 35 -26.51 13.85 3.46
C GLY A 35 -27.15 13.77 4.85
N ARG A 36 -26.45 13.21 5.85
CA ARG A 36 -26.93 12.93 7.21
C ARG A 36 -26.19 13.75 8.26
N LEU A 37 -26.18 15.07 8.09
CA LEU A 37 -25.58 16.00 9.05
C LEU A 37 -26.35 16.06 10.37
N ASP A 38 -27.59 15.58 10.42
CA ASP A 38 -28.37 15.35 11.63
C ASP A 38 -27.62 14.43 12.62
N ILE A 39 -27.16 13.27 12.14
CA ILE A 39 -26.44 12.27 12.95
C ILE A 39 -25.09 12.81 13.43
N PHE A 40 -24.45 13.67 12.63
CA PHE A 40 -23.16 14.27 12.99
C PHE A 40 -23.22 15.04 14.32
N PHE A 41 -24.25 15.86 14.52
CA PHE A 41 -24.39 16.65 15.75
C PHE A 41 -24.68 15.78 16.98
N ASP A 42 -25.42 14.68 16.80
CA ASP A 42 -25.69 13.72 17.88
C ASP A 42 -24.42 12.96 18.30
N VAL A 43 -23.62 12.53 17.33
CA VAL A 43 -22.35 11.82 17.57
C VAL A 43 -21.33 12.73 18.25
N MET A 44 -21.23 14.01 17.86
CA MET A 44 -20.27 14.96 18.44
C MET A 44 -20.47 15.20 19.95
N ASN A 45 -21.68 15.01 20.47
CA ASN A 45 -21.97 15.22 21.89
C ASN A 45 -21.36 14.12 22.79
N ILE A 46 -20.91 13.01 22.21
CA ILE A 46 -20.33 11.86 22.94
C ILE A 46 -18.81 12.05 23.06
N LYS A 47 -18.33 12.54 24.21
CA LYS A 47 -16.89 12.81 24.46
C LYS A 47 -15.95 11.64 24.13
N SER A 48 -16.39 10.40 24.34
CA SER A 48 -15.57 9.19 24.08
C SER A 48 -15.40 8.87 22.59
N ILE A 49 -16.31 9.33 21.73
CA ILE A 49 -16.29 8.99 20.30
C ILE A 49 -15.17 9.72 19.57
N LEU A 50 -14.83 10.94 19.96
CA LEU A 50 -13.79 11.74 19.31
C LEU A 50 -12.41 11.11 19.46
N VAL A 51 -12.10 10.57 20.65
CA VAL A 51 -10.84 9.86 20.90
C VAL A 51 -10.79 8.57 20.08
N LEU A 52 -11.88 7.81 20.07
CA LEU A 52 -11.99 6.55 19.31
C LEU A 52 -11.83 6.79 17.81
N VAL A 53 -12.50 7.81 17.27
CA VAL A 53 -12.39 8.22 15.86
C VAL A 53 -10.97 8.66 15.54
N CYS A 54 -10.31 9.42 16.41
CA CYS A 54 -8.92 9.81 16.18
C CYS A 54 -7.97 8.60 16.16
N CYS A 55 -8.10 7.66 17.09
CA CYS A 55 -7.34 6.40 17.08
C CYS A 55 -7.61 5.59 15.79
N ALA A 56 -8.89 5.46 15.40
CA ALA A 56 -9.28 4.81 14.16
C ALA A 56 -8.73 5.53 12.92
N THR A 57 -8.60 6.86 12.97
CA THR A 57 -8.00 7.69 11.91
C THR A 57 -6.52 7.39 11.76
N ILE A 58 -5.76 7.40 12.86
CA ILE A 58 -4.32 7.12 12.85
C ILE A 58 -4.08 5.68 12.36
N LEU A 59 -4.85 4.72 12.87
CA LEU A 59 -4.73 3.32 12.46
C LEU A 59 -5.08 3.13 10.98
N SER A 60 -6.17 3.73 10.50
CA SER A 60 -6.55 3.67 9.08
C SER A 60 -5.50 4.29 8.17
N LEU A 61 -4.94 5.45 8.57
CA LEU A 61 -3.86 6.09 7.82
C LEU A 61 -2.61 5.19 7.79
N ALA A 62 -2.23 4.60 8.92
CA ALA A 62 -1.10 3.68 8.98
C ALA A 62 -1.30 2.44 8.09
N MET A 63 -2.50 1.85 8.09
CA MET A 63 -2.83 0.71 7.24
C MET A 63 -2.80 1.08 5.76
N ILE A 64 -3.36 2.23 5.37
CA ILE A 64 -3.32 2.69 3.98
C ILE A 64 -1.89 2.97 3.53
N VAL A 65 -1.10 3.68 4.34
CA VAL A 65 0.32 3.91 4.05
C VAL A 65 1.05 2.57 3.91
N PHE A 66 0.80 1.62 4.79
CA PHE A 66 1.42 0.29 4.73
C PHE A 66 1.06 -0.47 3.45
N ILE A 67 -0.22 -0.54 3.09
CA ILE A 67 -0.69 -1.25 1.90
C ILE A 67 -0.17 -0.57 0.62
N PHE A 68 -0.28 0.75 0.54
CA PHE A 68 0.04 1.51 -0.67
C PHE A 68 1.54 1.60 -0.94
N PHE A 69 2.35 1.59 0.12
CA PHE A 69 3.82 1.66 0.04
C PHE A 69 4.48 0.36 0.49
N ILE A 70 3.77 -0.78 0.42
CA ILE A 70 4.28 -2.08 0.85
C ILE A 70 5.62 -2.40 0.20
N THR A 71 5.73 -2.14 -1.11
CA THR A 71 6.97 -2.33 -1.87
C THR A 71 8.11 -1.49 -1.31
N SER A 72 7.88 -0.20 -1.08
CA SER A 72 8.85 0.70 -0.44
C SER A 72 9.34 0.23 0.92
N PHE A 73 8.48 -0.34 1.77
CA PHE A 73 8.88 -0.84 3.09
C PHE A 73 9.82 -2.05 3.00
N PHE A 74 9.64 -2.90 1.99
CA PHE A 74 10.44 -4.11 1.81
C PHE A 74 11.69 -3.90 0.93
N ILE A 75 11.79 -2.82 0.14
CA ILE A 75 13.00 -2.48 -0.63
C ILE A 75 14.29 -2.58 0.22
N PRO A 76 14.37 -1.97 1.42
CA PRO A 76 15.56 -2.02 2.25
C PRO A 76 15.87 -3.38 2.86
N VAL A 77 14.85 -4.25 2.98
CA VAL A 77 14.97 -5.61 3.49
C VAL A 77 15.54 -6.51 2.39
N VAL A 78 15.06 -6.34 1.15
CA VAL A 78 15.47 -7.12 -0.02
C VAL A 78 16.84 -6.70 -0.54
N ILE A 79 17.07 -5.40 -0.69
CA ILE A 79 18.32 -4.82 -1.19
C ILE A 79 19.06 -4.24 0.00
N PRO A 80 20.11 -4.90 0.52
CA PRO A 80 20.85 -4.37 1.65
C PRO A 80 21.55 -3.07 1.26
N GLN A 81 21.74 -2.19 2.25
CA GLN A 81 22.39 -0.91 2.04
C GLN A 81 23.88 -1.03 1.75
N ASP A 82 24.53 -1.96 2.44
CA ASP A 82 25.92 -2.31 2.23
C ASP A 82 26.10 -3.81 2.43
N ILE A 83 27.08 -4.38 1.75
CA ILE A 83 27.49 -5.77 1.95
C ILE A 83 28.98 -5.77 2.28
N ASN A 84 29.29 -6.20 3.49
CA ASN A 84 30.67 -6.35 3.95
C ASN A 84 31.50 -7.11 2.91
N ASN A 85 32.69 -6.57 2.66
CA ASN A 85 33.70 -7.08 1.74
C ASN A 85 33.38 -6.90 0.25
N LEU A 86 32.40 -6.10 -0.17
CA LEU A 86 32.19 -5.76 -1.59
C LEU A 86 32.37 -4.25 -1.84
N PRO A 87 33.60 -3.78 -2.14
CA PRO A 87 33.86 -2.37 -2.42
C PRO A 87 33.05 -1.81 -3.59
N ALA A 88 32.75 -2.62 -4.61
CA ALA A 88 31.95 -2.20 -5.75
C ALA A 88 30.43 -2.32 -5.53
N TYR A 89 29.99 -2.66 -4.31
CA TYR A 89 28.57 -2.94 -4.02
C TYR A 89 27.64 -1.77 -4.35
N ASN A 90 28.09 -0.52 -4.18
CA ASN A 90 27.27 0.65 -4.54
C ASN A 90 26.81 0.65 -6.02
N LYS A 91 27.63 0.13 -6.93
CA LYS A 91 27.26 -0.03 -8.35
C LYS A 91 26.27 -1.19 -8.53
N ILE A 92 26.53 -2.32 -7.87
CA ILE A 92 25.65 -3.50 -7.90
C ILE A 92 24.26 -3.16 -7.34
N GLN A 93 24.20 -2.42 -6.23
CA GLN A 93 22.96 -1.91 -5.63
C GLN A 93 22.21 -0.97 -6.59
N GLY A 94 22.93 -0.10 -7.29
CA GLY A 94 22.35 0.73 -8.36
C GLY A 94 21.68 -0.13 -9.44
N ASN A 95 22.36 -1.18 -9.89
CA ASN A 95 21.82 -2.10 -10.89
C ASN A 95 20.60 -2.88 -10.36
N PHE A 96 20.60 -3.34 -9.10
CA PHE A 96 19.41 -3.94 -8.49
C PHE A 96 18.21 -2.99 -8.51
N LEU A 97 18.43 -1.74 -8.13
CA LEU A 97 17.39 -0.72 -8.12
C LEU A 97 16.85 -0.43 -9.53
N SER A 98 17.74 -0.27 -10.51
CA SER A 98 17.36 -0.04 -11.91
C SER A 98 16.57 -1.21 -12.50
N VAL A 99 17.00 -2.45 -12.25
CA VAL A 99 16.28 -3.64 -12.71
C VAL A 99 14.92 -3.74 -12.02
N MET A 100 14.83 -3.48 -10.72
CA MET A 100 13.56 -3.45 -10.00
C MET A 100 12.60 -2.39 -10.57
N MET A 101 13.07 -1.18 -10.85
CA MET A 101 12.27 -0.12 -11.49
C MET A 101 11.75 -0.56 -12.86
N LEU A 102 12.60 -1.09 -13.74
CA LEU A 102 12.18 -1.60 -15.05
C LEU A 102 11.21 -2.79 -14.93
N SER A 103 11.40 -3.60 -13.89
CA SER A 103 10.65 -4.83 -13.70
C SER A 103 9.16 -4.59 -13.40
N GLY A 104 8.77 -3.39 -12.96
CA GLY A 104 7.37 -3.03 -12.70
C GLY A 104 6.42 -3.16 -13.90
N MET A 105 6.95 -3.18 -15.12
CA MET A 105 6.14 -3.38 -16.33
C MET A 105 5.74 -4.86 -16.55
N PHE A 106 6.46 -5.81 -15.94
CA PHE A 106 6.30 -7.23 -16.24
C PHE A 106 5.01 -7.85 -15.73
N PRO A 107 4.54 -7.61 -14.49
CA PRO A 107 3.28 -8.20 -14.03
C PRO A 107 2.11 -7.86 -14.96
N MET A 108 2.08 -6.63 -15.46
CA MET A 108 1.02 -6.18 -16.36
C MET A 108 1.13 -6.79 -17.76
N ALA A 109 2.33 -6.84 -18.33
CA ALA A 109 2.58 -7.52 -19.60
C ALA A 109 2.21 -9.02 -19.51
N PHE A 110 2.49 -9.64 -18.37
CA PHE A 110 2.19 -11.05 -18.13
C PHE A 110 0.69 -11.31 -18.01
N ILE A 111 -0.05 -10.45 -17.30
CA ILE A 111 -1.52 -10.52 -17.23
C ILE A 111 -2.13 -10.38 -18.64
N TYR A 112 -1.64 -9.42 -19.44
CA TYR A 112 -2.11 -9.24 -20.82
C TYR A 112 -1.86 -10.49 -21.69
N VAL A 113 -0.66 -11.08 -21.61
CA VAL A 113 -0.33 -12.27 -22.41
C VAL A 113 -1.19 -13.47 -22.00
N LEU A 114 -1.38 -13.70 -20.70
CA LEU A 114 -2.13 -14.86 -20.21
C LEU A 114 -3.65 -14.77 -20.42
N TYR A 115 -4.23 -13.57 -20.29
CA TYR A 115 -5.68 -13.41 -20.29
C TYR A 115 -6.24 -12.84 -21.60
N CYS A 116 -5.44 -12.09 -22.37
CA CYS A 116 -5.92 -11.41 -23.59
C CYS A 116 -5.32 -11.99 -24.88
N ALA A 117 -4.04 -12.39 -24.88
CA ALA A 117 -3.35 -12.78 -26.12
C ALA A 117 -3.46 -14.28 -26.44
N PHE A 118 -3.59 -15.13 -25.42
CA PHE A 118 -3.59 -16.59 -25.59
C PHE A 118 -4.70 -17.22 -24.74
N ASP A 119 -5.39 -18.20 -25.30
CA ASP A 119 -6.43 -18.94 -24.58
C ASP A 119 -5.81 -20.15 -23.86
N PHE A 120 -5.17 -19.88 -22.72
CA PHE A 120 -4.57 -20.93 -21.89
C PHE A 120 -5.61 -21.76 -21.14
N ASP A 121 -5.27 -23.02 -20.89
CA ASP A 121 -6.07 -23.94 -20.08
C ASP A 121 -6.30 -23.40 -18.65
N GLN A 122 -7.44 -23.74 -18.04
CA GLN A 122 -7.89 -23.21 -16.76
C GLN A 122 -6.90 -23.51 -15.63
N ASN A 123 -6.25 -24.68 -15.67
CA ASN A 123 -5.19 -25.07 -14.72
C ASN A 123 -3.97 -24.12 -14.73
N VAL A 124 -3.67 -23.52 -15.88
CA VAL A 124 -2.57 -22.56 -16.04
C VAL A 124 -3.01 -21.18 -15.54
N LYS A 125 -4.27 -20.81 -15.75
CA LYS A 125 -4.86 -19.56 -15.24
C LYS A 125 -4.89 -19.56 -13.71
N ASP A 126 -5.23 -20.68 -13.07
CA ASP A 126 -5.26 -20.79 -11.61
C ASP A 126 -3.86 -20.67 -10.97
N ASN A 127 -2.82 -21.17 -11.64
CA ASN A 127 -1.43 -21.08 -11.19
C ASN A 127 -0.66 -19.88 -11.77
N SER A 128 -1.35 -18.98 -12.48
CA SER A 128 -0.75 -17.88 -13.24
C SER A 128 0.13 -16.97 -12.39
N GLY A 129 -0.29 -16.65 -11.16
CA GLY A 129 0.47 -15.79 -10.25
C GLY A 129 1.85 -16.37 -9.90
N TRP A 130 1.91 -17.65 -9.54
CA TRP A 130 3.18 -18.33 -9.23
C TRP A 130 4.09 -18.44 -10.45
N LEU A 131 3.50 -18.71 -11.61
CA LEU A 131 4.23 -18.80 -12.87
C LEU A 131 4.78 -17.43 -13.30
N SER A 132 4.06 -16.35 -13.02
CA SER A 132 4.51 -14.98 -13.21
C SER A 132 5.71 -14.65 -12.31
N ILE A 133 5.63 -14.96 -11.02
CA ILE A 133 6.73 -14.73 -10.07
C ILE A 133 7.97 -15.51 -10.49
N ALA A 134 7.81 -16.78 -10.85
CA ALA A 134 8.92 -17.64 -11.27
C ALA A 134 9.59 -17.14 -12.55
N SER A 135 8.80 -16.86 -13.60
CA SER A 135 9.31 -16.37 -14.89
C SER A 135 10.01 -15.01 -14.75
N MET A 136 9.42 -14.10 -13.98
CA MET A 136 10.02 -12.81 -13.66
C MET A 136 11.31 -12.96 -12.84
N GLY A 137 11.33 -13.86 -11.86
CA GLY A 137 12.52 -14.15 -11.06
C GLY A 137 13.69 -14.65 -11.89
N VAL A 138 13.43 -15.58 -12.81
CA VAL A 138 14.45 -16.09 -13.75
C VAL A 138 14.96 -14.96 -14.64
N LEU A 139 14.07 -14.15 -15.23
CA LEU A 139 14.47 -13.05 -16.10
C LEU A 139 15.32 -12.00 -15.38
N ILE A 140 14.88 -11.57 -14.19
CA ILE A 140 15.61 -10.62 -13.34
C ILE A 140 16.98 -11.20 -12.95
N ALA A 141 17.06 -12.49 -12.61
CA ALA A 141 18.31 -13.16 -12.29
C ALA A 141 19.28 -13.15 -13.48
N VAL A 142 18.80 -13.44 -14.69
CA VAL A 142 19.61 -13.42 -15.92
C VAL A 142 20.13 -12.01 -16.22
N ILE A 143 19.27 -10.99 -16.17
CA ILE A 143 19.67 -9.59 -16.42
C ILE A 143 20.73 -9.16 -15.40
N LEU A 144 20.50 -9.43 -14.11
CA LEU A 144 21.44 -9.07 -13.05
C LEU A 144 22.73 -9.87 -13.14
N ALA A 145 22.69 -11.13 -13.58
CA ALA A 145 23.89 -11.91 -13.84
C ALA A 145 24.75 -11.24 -14.92
N ILE A 146 24.16 -10.81 -16.03
CA ILE A 146 24.86 -10.14 -17.13
C ILE A 146 25.45 -8.80 -16.68
N VAL A 147 24.62 -7.95 -16.05
CA VAL A 147 25.02 -6.58 -15.70
C VAL A 147 26.04 -6.56 -14.56
N ASN A 148 25.90 -7.43 -13.56
CA ASN A 148 26.79 -7.44 -12.40
C ASN A 148 28.02 -8.35 -12.54
N LYS A 149 28.12 -9.15 -13.61
CA LYS A 149 29.23 -10.11 -13.81
C LYS A 149 30.61 -9.49 -13.58
N ARG A 150 30.89 -8.39 -14.27
CA ARG A 150 32.20 -7.72 -14.23
C ARG A 150 32.55 -7.20 -12.83
N TYR A 151 31.59 -6.57 -12.17
CA TYR A 151 31.79 -6.01 -10.82
C TYR A 151 31.96 -7.10 -9.77
N LEU A 152 31.17 -8.17 -9.86
CA LEU A 152 31.20 -9.24 -8.88
C LEU A 152 32.44 -10.14 -9.03
N GLU A 153 32.83 -10.49 -10.26
CA GLU A 153 33.99 -11.37 -10.48
C GLU A 153 35.31 -10.71 -10.05
N TYR A 154 35.43 -9.39 -10.24
CA TYR A 154 36.56 -8.61 -9.74
C TYR A 154 36.67 -8.68 -8.20
N ASP A 155 35.59 -8.35 -7.47
CA ASP A 155 35.56 -8.34 -6.00
C ASP A 155 35.64 -9.75 -5.38
N LEU A 156 35.28 -10.80 -6.11
CA LEU A 156 35.34 -12.20 -5.65
C LEU A 156 36.67 -12.89 -5.96
N SER A 157 37.49 -12.36 -6.87
CA SER A 157 38.75 -12.99 -7.30
C SER A 157 39.67 -13.31 -6.11
N PHE A 158 39.77 -12.38 -5.15
CA PHE A 158 40.65 -12.45 -3.97
C PHE A 158 40.07 -13.18 -2.73
N LYS A 159 38.90 -13.82 -2.84
CA LYS A 159 38.20 -14.44 -1.68
C LYS A 159 38.27 -15.96 -1.63
N ASN A 160 37.98 -16.55 -0.47
CA ASN A 160 37.84 -18.00 -0.29
C ASN A 160 36.60 -18.55 -1.04
N ASN A 161 36.67 -19.78 -1.56
CA ASN A 161 35.61 -20.45 -2.34
C ASN A 161 34.24 -20.49 -1.64
N ARG A 162 34.18 -20.74 -0.32
CA ARG A 162 32.91 -20.68 0.44
C ARG A 162 32.26 -19.30 0.36
N MET A 163 33.06 -18.24 0.52
CA MET A 163 32.58 -16.86 0.42
C MET A 163 32.19 -16.48 -1.01
N LYS A 164 32.89 -17.00 -2.03
CA LYS A 164 32.50 -16.82 -3.43
C LYS A 164 31.13 -17.41 -3.72
N LEU A 165 30.87 -18.65 -3.29
CA LEU A 165 29.60 -19.33 -3.51
C LEU A 165 28.44 -18.61 -2.80
N LEU A 166 28.60 -18.28 -1.52
CA LEU A 166 27.57 -17.60 -0.73
C LEU A 166 27.17 -16.26 -1.35
N ARG A 167 28.14 -15.46 -1.82
CA ARG A 167 27.86 -14.17 -2.47
C ARG A 167 27.22 -14.32 -3.84
N ARG A 168 27.61 -15.34 -4.63
CA ARG A 168 26.94 -15.64 -5.91
C ARG A 168 25.49 -16.03 -5.71
N VAL A 169 25.19 -16.92 -4.75
CA VAL A 169 23.81 -17.31 -4.43
C VAL A 169 23.01 -16.10 -3.95
N GLN A 170 23.58 -15.26 -3.10
CA GLN A 170 22.91 -14.05 -2.63
C GLN A 170 22.56 -13.07 -3.77
N ILE A 171 23.55 -12.74 -4.62
CA ILE A 171 23.42 -11.69 -5.65
C ILE A 171 22.68 -12.17 -6.90
N TYR A 172 22.84 -13.44 -7.29
CA TYR A 172 22.25 -13.97 -8.53
C TYR A 172 20.99 -14.81 -8.33
N LEU A 173 20.63 -15.16 -7.10
CA LEU A 173 19.44 -15.99 -6.85
C LEU A 173 18.52 -15.38 -5.80
N VAL A 174 19.01 -15.14 -4.57
CA VAL A 174 18.17 -14.69 -3.46
C VAL A 174 17.60 -13.29 -3.71
N ILE A 175 18.46 -12.31 -4.03
CA ILE A 175 18.03 -10.93 -4.28
C ILE A 175 17.10 -10.85 -5.51
N PRO A 176 17.44 -11.43 -6.69
CA PRO A 176 16.54 -11.46 -7.84
C PRO A 176 15.15 -12.04 -7.57
N LEU A 177 15.07 -13.18 -6.88
CA LEU A 177 13.79 -13.81 -6.54
C LEU A 177 12.99 -12.94 -5.58
N SER A 178 13.66 -12.30 -4.62
CA SER A 178 13.05 -11.39 -3.67
C SER A 178 12.54 -10.11 -4.36
N ILE A 179 13.25 -9.59 -5.36
CA ILE A 179 12.79 -8.48 -6.21
C ILE A 179 11.55 -8.89 -7.01
N ALA A 180 11.52 -10.09 -7.60
CA ALA A 180 10.35 -10.57 -8.34
C ALA A 180 9.10 -10.68 -7.45
N LEU A 181 9.27 -11.21 -6.23
CA LEU A 181 8.20 -11.26 -5.24
C LEU A 181 7.73 -9.86 -4.84
N LEU A 182 8.68 -8.94 -4.62
CA LEU A 182 8.39 -7.56 -4.23
C LEU A 182 7.58 -6.82 -5.30
N VAL A 183 7.91 -7.02 -6.57
CA VAL A 183 7.21 -6.36 -7.67
C VAL A 183 5.81 -6.95 -7.84
N HIS A 184 5.62 -8.24 -7.56
CA HIS A 184 4.29 -8.86 -7.53
C HIS A 184 3.40 -8.34 -6.40
N LEU A 185 3.95 -8.03 -5.23
CA LEU A 185 3.22 -7.42 -4.11
C LEU A 185 2.58 -6.08 -4.49
N GLN A 186 3.09 -5.39 -5.52
CA GLN A 186 2.49 -4.16 -6.04
C GLN A 186 1.11 -4.37 -6.66
N LEU A 187 0.75 -5.60 -7.06
CA LEU A 187 -0.59 -5.87 -7.60
C LEU A 187 -1.69 -5.52 -6.59
N ILE A 188 -1.42 -5.63 -5.28
CA ILE A 188 -2.39 -5.32 -4.21
C ILE A 188 -2.85 -3.85 -4.26
N PRO A 189 -1.96 -2.83 -4.14
CA PRO A 189 -2.39 -1.44 -4.22
C PRO A 189 -2.96 -1.07 -5.60
N LEU A 190 -2.49 -1.71 -6.68
CA LEU A 190 -3.04 -1.49 -8.01
C LEU A 190 -4.47 -2.04 -8.15
N GLU A 191 -4.74 -3.21 -7.61
CA GLU A 191 -6.08 -3.82 -7.59
C GLU A 191 -7.08 -2.89 -6.91
N ILE A 192 -6.72 -2.30 -5.75
CA ILE A 192 -7.58 -1.33 -5.04
C ILE A 192 -7.90 -0.12 -5.92
N VAL A 193 -6.94 0.37 -6.72
CA VAL A 193 -7.16 1.49 -7.62
C VAL A 193 -8.08 1.07 -8.77
N PHE A 194 -7.82 -0.07 -9.40
CA PHE A 194 -8.52 -0.50 -10.62
C PHE A 194 -9.88 -1.12 -10.38
N SER A 195 -10.10 -1.82 -9.26
CA SER A 195 -11.42 -2.41 -8.91
C SER A 195 -12.52 -1.34 -8.76
N ASN A 196 -12.12 -0.08 -8.59
CA ASN A 196 -13.02 1.05 -8.42
C ASN A 196 -13.15 1.91 -9.69
N ILE A 197 -12.42 1.59 -10.76
CA ILE A 197 -12.63 2.20 -12.07
C ILE A 197 -13.68 1.34 -12.78
N ALA A 198 -14.86 1.91 -13.03
CA ALA A 198 -15.91 1.23 -13.80
C ALA A 198 -15.37 0.91 -15.21
N THR A 199 -14.96 -0.33 -15.45
CA THR A 199 -14.62 -0.79 -16.78
C THR A 199 -15.92 -0.89 -17.57
N SER A 200 -16.20 0.12 -18.39
CA SER A 200 -17.33 0.06 -19.34
C SER A 200 -17.18 -1.19 -20.19
N ASP A 201 -18.27 -1.93 -20.41
CA ASP A 201 -18.44 -3.14 -21.25
C ASP A 201 -18.06 -2.96 -22.74
N LYS A 202 -16.99 -2.24 -23.03
CA LYS A 202 -16.43 -2.12 -24.37
C LYS A 202 -15.35 -3.18 -24.51
N SER A 203 -15.51 -4.00 -25.55
CA SER A 203 -14.50 -4.94 -26.07
C SER A 203 -13.08 -4.48 -25.75
N VAL A 204 -12.32 -5.33 -25.06
CA VAL A 204 -10.96 -5.09 -24.60
C VAL A 204 -10.08 -4.61 -25.78
N ASN A 205 -9.93 -3.29 -25.91
CA ASN A 205 -9.12 -2.67 -26.96
C ASN A 205 -7.69 -2.50 -26.43
N PHE A 206 -6.69 -2.84 -27.26
CA PHE A 206 -5.27 -2.69 -26.93
C PHE A 206 -4.94 -1.31 -26.34
N LYS A 207 -5.58 -0.25 -26.84
CA LYS A 207 -5.40 1.11 -26.32
C LYS A 207 -5.72 1.23 -24.83
N VAL A 208 -6.83 0.63 -24.38
CA VAL A 208 -7.29 0.70 -22.99
C VAL A 208 -6.32 -0.04 -22.07
N ILE A 209 -5.83 -1.21 -22.51
CA ILE A 209 -4.85 -1.98 -21.75
C ILE A 209 -3.50 -1.25 -21.66
N ALA A 210 -3.06 -0.63 -22.76
CA ALA A 210 -1.82 0.14 -22.77
C ALA A 210 -1.88 1.35 -21.83
N GLU A 211 -3.01 2.07 -21.81
CA GLU A 211 -3.25 3.17 -20.87
C GLU A 211 -3.26 2.67 -19.41
N LEU A 212 -3.94 1.54 -19.15
CA LEU A 212 -3.98 0.91 -17.83
C LEU A 212 -2.58 0.48 -17.36
N ALA A 213 -1.78 -0.11 -18.26
CA ALA A 213 -0.43 -0.54 -17.98
C ALA A 213 0.51 0.64 -17.69
N PHE A 214 0.37 1.72 -18.45
CA PHE A 214 1.13 2.94 -18.22
C PHE A 214 0.81 3.56 -16.85
N MET A 215 -0.48 3.68 -16.51
CA MET A 215 -0.91 4.19 -15.20
C MET A 215 -0.43 3.29 -14.06
N SER A 216 -0.51 1.97 -14.23
CA SER A 216 0.00 0.98 -13.26
C SER A 216 1.48 1.17 -13.00
N TYR A 217 2.27 1.28 -14.07
CA TYR A 217 3.70 1.48 -13.99
C TYR A 217 4.07 2.81 -13.32
N PHE A 218 3.32 3.87 -13.62
CA PHE A 218 3.53 5.18 -13.00
C PHE A 218 3.25 5.13 -11.48
N ILE A 219 2.14 4.51 -11.06
CA ILE A 219 1.82 4.30 -9.65
C ILE A 219 2.90 3.45 -8.97
N PHE A 220 3.39 2.40 -9.63
CA PHE A 220 4.51 1.60 -9.12
C PHE A 220 5.77 2.44 -8.86
N LEU A 221 6.17 3.29 -9.80
CA LEU A 221 7.34 4.15 -9.62
C LEU A 221 7.16 5.13 -8.45
N LEU A 222 5.98 5.73 -8.32
CA LEU A 222 5.67 6.63 -7.20
C LEU A 222 5.72 5.91 -5.86
N THR A 223 5.12 4.73 -5.78
CA THR A 223 5.02 3.94 -4.53
C THR A 223 6.36 3.33 -4.10
N MET A 224 7.35 3.18 -5.00
CA MET A 224 8.71 2.74 -4.64
C MET A 224 9.63 3.88 -4.17
N LEU A 225 9.29 5.12 -4.48
CA LEU A 225 10.15 6.30 -4.25
C LEU A 225 10.58 6.47 -2.78
N PRO A 226 9.70 6.31 -1.77
CA PRO A 226 10.12 6.36 -0.36
C PRO A 226 11.19 5.33 0.02
N GLY A 227 11.10 4.10 -0.49
CA GLY A 227 12.11 3.06 -0.25
C GLY A 227 13.44 3.37 -0.93
N VAL A 228 13.40 3.99 -2.12
CA VAL A 228 14.60 4.47 -2.82
C VAL A 228 15.30 5.59 -2.04
N ILE A 229 14.52 6.57 -1.55
CA ILE A 229 15.03 7.66 -0.69
C ILE A 229 15.77 7.06 0.50
N TYR A 230 15.17 6.07 1.16
CA TYR A 230 15.78 5.42 2.33
C TYR A 230 17.13 4.77 1.98
N LEU A 231 17.20 4.03 0.87
CA LEU A 231 18.42 3.34 0.43
C LEU A 231 19.53 4.30 0.01
N LYS A 232 19.19 5.37 -0.72
CA LYS A 232 20.18 6.34 -1.23
C LYS A 232 20.60 7.39 -0.19
N MET A 233 19.91 7.46 0.94
CA MET A 233 20.29 8.37 2.02
C MET A 233 21.68 7.99 2.59
N ASN A 234 22.50 9.00 2.89
CA ASN A 234 23.85 8.79 3.44
C ASN A 234 23.80 7.85 4.67
N PRO A 235 24.57 6.74 4.68
CA PRO A 235 24.60 5.79 5.78
C PRO A 235 25.06 6.40 7.11
N GLN A 236 25.75 7.55 7.09
CA GLN A 236 26.16 8.28 8.30
C GLN A 236 24.97 8.90 9.06
N HIS A 237 23.81 9.05 8.43
CA HIS A 237 22.62 9.50 9.15
C HIS A 237 22.07 8.42 10.08
N LYS A 238 21.65 8.83 11.29
CA LYS A 238 20.97 7.94 12.25
C LYS A 238 19.78 7.26 11.58
N PHE A 239 19.60 5.97 11.88
CA PHE A 239 18.49 5.13 11.38
C PHE A 239 17.12 5.82 11.50
N SER A 240 16.81 6.41 12.66
CA SER A 240 15.57 7.16 12.91
C SER A 240 15.35 8.31 11.92
N LYS A 241 16.41 9.08 11.60
CA LYS A 241 16.31 10.21 10.66
C LYS A 241 15.97 9.71 9.25
N ARG A 242 16.52 8.56 8.85
CA ARG A 242 16.31 7.98 7.53
C ARG A 242 14.90 7.42 7.37
N ILE A 243 14.40 6.71 8.38
CA ILE A 243 13.01 6.27 8.44
C ILE A 243 12.08 7.48 8.37
N SER A 244 12.38 8.53 9.13
CA SER A 244 11.55 9.74 9.14
C SER A 244 11.41 10.37 7.76
N TYR A 245 12.49 10.51 6.99
CA TYR A 245 12.39 11.07 5.63
C TYR A 245 11.60 10.18 4.68
N SER A 246 11.82 8.87 4.72
CA SER A 246 11.07 7.91 3.92
C SER A 246 9.57 7.96 4.27
N PHE A 247 9.23 7.99 5.55
CA PHE A 247 7.86 8.08 6.02
C PHE A 247 7.18 9.40 5.64
N ILE A 248 7.88 10.53 5.78
CA ILE A 248 7.37 11.84 5.32
C ILE A 248 7.14 11.83 3.81
N ALA A 249 8.05 11.23 3.03
CA ALA A 249 7.87 11.09 1.59
C ALA A 249 6.63 10.23 1.25
N SER A 250 6.42 9.11 1.95
CA SER A 250 5.21 8.29 1.78
C SER A 250 3.94 9.07 2.07
N LEU A 251 3.90 9.86 3.15
CA LEU A 251 2.74 10.69 3.49
C LEU A 251 2.46 11.77 2.43
N MET A 252 3.50 12.46 1.97
CA MET A 252 3.36 13.50 0.93
C MET A 252 2.87 12.90 -0.39
N LEU A 253 3.43 11.75 -0.81
CA LEU A 253 2.99 11.05 -2.01
C LEU A 253 1.57 10.52 -1.86
N LEU A 254 1.21 9.97 -0.71
CA LEU A 254 -0.16 9.52 -0.45
C LEU A 254 -1.16 10.67 -0.61
N LEU A 255 -0.85 11.85 -0.06
CA LEU A 255 -1.69 13.04 -0.22
C LEU A 255 -1.86 13.42 -1.69
N ILE A 256 -0.76 13.48 -2.45
CA ILE A 256 -0.81 13.79 -3.90
C ILE A 256 -1.68 12.77 -4.65
N ILE A 257 -1.43 11.47 -4.43
CA ILE A 257 -2.18 10.39 -5.09
C ILE A 257 -3.66 10.44 -4.69
N SER A 258 -3.94 10.72 -3.41
CA SER A 258 -5.29 10.84 -2.87
C SER A 258 -6.10 12.01 -3.48
N THR A 259 -5.46 13.04 -4.05
CA THR A 259 -6.18 14.09 -4.78
C THR A 259 -6.61 13.66 -6.18
N GLN A 260 -5.89 12.73 -6.80
CA GLN A 260 -6.15 12.24 -8.15
C GLN A 260 -7.08 11.02 -8.13
N ILE A 261 -6.87 10.13 -7.16
CA ILE A 261 -7.64 8.90 -6.98
C ILE A 261 -8.69 9.14 -5.90
N THR A 262 -9.87 9.56 -6.33
CA THR A 262 -11.01 9.90 -5.45
C THR A 262 -11.45 8.75 -4.54
N VAL A 263 -11.13 7.51 -4.92
CA VAL A 263 -11.40 6.27 -4.18
C VAL A 263 -10.64 6.21 -2.85
N LEU A 264 -9.41 6.73 -2.77
CA LEU A 264 -8.57 6.63 -1.57
C LEU A 264 -9.18 7.37 -0.35
N PRO A 265 -9.63 8.63 -0.47
CA PRO A 265 -10.40 9.29 0.60
C PRO A 265 -11.65 8.51 1.04
N VAL A 266 -12.33 7.83 0.10
CA VAL A 266 -13.53 7.04 0.42
C VAL A 266 -13.17 5.83 1.27
N ILE A 267 -12.17 5.06 0.85
CA ILE A 267 -11.70 3.87 1.58
C ILE A 267 -11.21 4.30 2.96
N PHE A 268 -10.48 5.40 3.05
CA PHE A 268 -10.02 5.97 4.31
C PHE A 268 -11.18 6.30 5.24
N THR A 269 -12.11 7.15 4.81
CA THR A 269 -13.26 7.55 5.64
C THR A 269 -14.10 6.34 6.07
N HIS A 270 -14.39 5.43 5.15
CA HIS A 270 -15.12 4.20 5.46
C HIS A 270 -14.39 3.31 6.48
N SER A 271 -13.07 3.16 6.34
CA SER A 271 -12.23 2.44 7.31
C SER A 271 -12.30 3.07 8.70
N VAL A 272 -12.24 4.41 8.80
CA VAL A 272 -12.31 5.11 10.09
C VAL A 272 -13.66 4.89 10.77
N ILE A 273 -14.77 5.05 10.04
CA ILE A 273 -16.12 4.90 10.60
C ILE A 273 -16.37 3.45 11.03
N LYS A 274 -15.91 2.49 10.25
CA LYS A 274 -16.01 1.06 10.59
C LYS A 274 -15.17 0.71 11.81
N LEU A 275 -13.93 1.16 11.90
CA LEU A 275 -13.03 0.88 13.03
C LEU A 275 -13.45 1.60 14.32
N SER A 276 -14.08 2.78 14.20
CA SER A 276 -14.66 3.49 15.34
C SER A 276 -16.01 2.95 15.78
N GLY A 277 -16.57 1.95 15.08
CA GLY A 277 -17.86 1.35 15.43
C GLY A 277 -19.06 2.26 15.22
N ILE A 278 -18.90 3.37 14.49
CA ILE A 278 -19.99 4.32 14.19
C ILE A 278 -20.95 3.72 13.16
N SER A 279 -20.42 2.95 12.20
CA SER A 279 -21.24 2.16 11.29
C SER A 279 -20.96 0.67 11.49
N ASP A 280 -21.96 -0.05 12.00
CA ASP A 280 -21.98 -1.51 11.93
C ASP A 280 -22.93 -1.94 10.82
N PHE A 281 -22.36 -2.51 9.76
CA PHE A 281 -23.11 -3.08 8.63
C PHE A 281 -23.46 -4.56 8.85
N LYS A 282 -23.21 -5.09 10.06
CA LYS A 282 -23.63 -6.45 10.40
C LYS A 282 -25.13 -6.50 10.64
N ILE A 283 -25.73 -7.58 10.15
CA ILE A 283 -27.12 -7.92 10.46
C ILE A 283 -27.16 -8.27 11.95
N HIS A 284 -27.87 -7.44 12.72
CA HIS A 284 -28.14 -7.72 14.12
C HIS A 284 -29.36 -8.62 14.21
N SER A 285 -29.22 -9.78 14.85
CA SER A 285 -30.35 -10.60 15.26
C SER A 285 -30.66 -10.28 16.71
N TYR A 286 -31.90 -9.89 16.98
CA TYR A 286 -32.37 -9.58 18.33
C TYR A 286 -33.17 -10.76 18.86
N ILE A 287 -32.82 -11.24 20.05
CA ILE A 287 -33.63 -12.22 20.76
C ILE A 287 -34.70 -11.45 21.52
N ILE A 288 -35.96 -11.63 21.13
CA ILE A 288 -37.10 -10.98 21.76
C ILE A 288 -37.64 -11.91 22.85
N LYS A 289 -37.65 -11.44 24.09
CA LYS A 289 -38.36 -12.13 25.18
C LYS A 289 -39.85 -11.86 25.05
N THR A 290 -40.58 -12.83 24.53
CA THR A 290 -42.05 -12.79 24.37
C THR A 290 -42.81 -12.63 25.68
N SER A 291 -42.18 -12.89 26.83
CA SER A 291 -42.74 -12.63 28.17
C SER A 291 -42.82 -11.15 28.54
N GLU A 292 -41.93 -10.32 27.99
CA GLU A 292 -41.82 -8.89 28.30
C GLU A 292 -42.39 -8.03 27.17
N TYR A 293 -42.31 -8.52 25.92
CA TYR A 293 -42.79 -7.81 24.74
C TYR A 293 -43.66 -8.73 23.87
N PRO A 294 -44.96 -8.42 23.73
CA PRO A 294 -45.87 -9.16 22.85
C PRO A 294 -45.36 -9.24 21.41
N GLU A 295 -45.54 -10.39 20.80
CA GLU A 295 -45.06 -10.67 19.44
C GLU A 295 -45.71 -9.79 18.36
N GLU A 296 -46.91 -9.28 18.64
CA GLU A 296 -47.70 -8.38 17.80
C GLU A 296 -46.99 -7.07 17.49
N PHE A 297 -46.06 -6.62 18.34
CA PHE A 297 -45.27 -5.41 18.11
C PHE A 297 -44.21 -5.56 17.00
N PHE A 298 -43.91 -6.79 16.59
CA PHE A 298 -42.84 -7.10 15.64
C PHE A 298 -43.42 -7.80 14.42
N SER A 299 -43.85 -7.01 13.42
CA SER A 299 -44.44 -7.55 12.19
C SER A 299 -43.40 -8.24 11.30
N ASN A 300 -43.78 -9.37 10.70
CA ASN A 300 -42.86 -10.23 9.93
C ASN A 300 -42.21 -9.52 8.73
N ALA A 301 -42.91 -8.58 8.10
CA ALA A 301 -42.41 -7.88 6.90
C ALA A 301 -41.28 -6.89 7.20
N ALA A 302 -41.23 -6.31 8.40
CA ALA A 302 -40.20 -5.34 8.79
C ALA A 302 -39.02 -5.99 9.54
N TRP A 303 -39.26 -7.13 10.19
CA TRP A 303 -38.30 -7.77 11.11
C TRP A 303 -37.68 -9.07 10.60
N ASP A 304 -38.07 -9.54 9.41
CA ASP A 304 -37.54 -10.75 8.74
C ASP A 304 -37.32 -11.92 9.73
N LYS A 305 -38.38 -12.23 10.51
CA LYS A 305 -38.32 -13.23 11.58
C LYS A 305 -37.93 -14.59 11.00
N LYS A 306 -36.82 -15.15 11.49
CA LYS A 306 -36.49 -16.56 11.26
C LYS A 306 -37.16 -17.41 12.34
N ILE A 307 -38.07 -18.29 11.93
CA ILE A 307 -38.71 -19.31 12.78
C ILE A 307 -37.70 -20.42 13.08
#